data_AF-A0A5D3A3B7-F1
#
_entry.id   AF-A0A5D3A3B7-F1
#
_cell.length_a   1.000
_cell.length_b   1.000
_cell.length_c   1.000
_cell.angle_alpha   90.00
_cell.angle_beta   90.00
_cell.angle_gamma   90.00
#
_symmetry.space_group_name_H-M   'P 1'
#
loop_
_entity.id
_entity.type
_entity.pdbx_description
1 polymer ?
#
loop_
_entity_poly.entity_id
_entity_poly.type
_entity_poly.pdbx_seq_one_letter_code
_entity_poly.pdbx_strand_id
1 'polypeptide(L)'
;MEFSSTNDFDRLMLIPDESFDFIFTENIQSALEFIDRSLKVGGTVAVQQLDSSLSFNKPSNYKIVYFRKFNSNLFVMKKVENAQPIPSSQRRLLGYNTSEAKRAALKKLEDVLLEPPRASSGTSRTYLKRTKYLPDLLGDSLESYTRRVFIDVGLRNKDGDSATTWFLKNYPTRNLKFEMYKIETLTKDSTKKEVPQTAVETGMSGWLRKNVKEEEYVVMKAEAEVVEDMVKSKAIRLVDELFLECKPKGLGGRKNMSRRAYWECLALYGKLRDEGVAVHQWWG
;
A
#
# COMPACT_ATOMS: atom_id res chain seq x y z
N MET A 1 30.41 6.80 -25.43
CA MET A 1 29.70 7.66 -24.45
C MET A 1 28.22 7.43 -24.75
N GLU A 2 27.59 6.50 -24.02
CA GLU A 2 26.18 6.16 -24.24
C GLU A 2 25.29 7.11 -23.43
N PHE A 3 24.34 7.74 -24.10
CA PHE A 3 23.33 8.62 -23.50
C PHE A 3 22.02 7.85 -23.36
N SER A 4 21.52 7.69 -22.14
CA SER A 4 20.16 7.19 -21.88
C SER A 4 19.27 8.34 -21.42
N SER A 5 18.19 8.63 -22.16
CA SER A 5 17.18 9.60 -21.75
C SER A 5 16.31 9.02 -20.63
N THR A 6 15.96 9.87 -19.65
CA THR A 6 15.34 9.52 -18.37
C THR A 6 13.84 9.16 -18.43
N ASN A 7 13.32 8.75 -19.58
CA ASN A 7 11.87 8.52 -19.76
C ASN A 7 11.46 7.03 -19.85
N ASP A 8 12.40 6.10 -19.68
CA ASP A 8 12.14 4.66 -19.88
C ASP A 8 12.47 3.89 -18.59
N PHE A 9 11.62 4.05 -17.57
CA PHE A 9 11.79 3.41 -16.25
C PHE A 9 11.99 1.89 -16.35
N ASP A 10 11.35 1.22 -17.32
CA ASP A 10 11.47 -0.23 -17.52
C ASP A 10 12.85 -0.67 -18.05
N ARG A 11 13.54 0.17 -18.84
CA ARG A 11 14.92 -0.12 -19.29
C ARG A 11 15.95 0.16 -18.21
N LEU A 12 15.70 1.16 -17.35
CA LEU A 12 16.59 1.53 -16.25
C LEU A 12 16.65 0.44 -15.15
N MET A 13 15.61 -0.38 -15.01
CA MET A 13 15.59 -1.52 -14.07
C MET A 13 16.60 -2.62 -14.41
N LEU A 14 16.99 -2.78 -15.67
CA LEU A 14 17.88 -3.85 -16.15
C LEU A 14 19.37 -3.56 -15.89
N ILE A 15 19.70 -2.34 -15.49
CA ILE A 15 21.08 -1.93 -15.26
C ILE A 15 21.52 -2.44 -13.88
N PRO A 16 22.62 -3.22 -13.80
CA PRO A 16 23.15 -3.71 -12.53
C PRO A 16 23.53 -2.57 -11.57
N ASP A 17 23.50 -2.88 -10.28
CA ASP A 17 23.97 -1.96 -9.24
C ASP A 17 25.47 -1.65 -9.43
N GLU A 18 25.90 -0.45 -9.02
CA GLU A 18 27.30 -0.01 -9.12
C GLU A 18 27.90 -0.08 -10.55
N SER A 19 27.07 0.16 -11.58
CA SER A 19 27.49 0.11 -12.98
C SER A 19 28.26 1.36 -13.46
N PHE A 20 28.00 2.53 -12.89
CA PHE A 20 28.50 3.80 -13.43
C PHE A 20 29.48 4.51 -12.51
N ASP A 21 30.49 5.12 -13.12
CA ASP A 21 31.45 6.02 -12.46
C ASP A 21 31.01 7.49 -12.55
N PHE A 22 30.22 7.84 -13.58
CA PHE A 22 29.74 9.20 -13.84
C PHE A 22 28.29 9.19 -14.33
N ILE A 23 27.45 10.08 -13.80
CA ILE A 23 26.05 10.27 -14.24
C ILE A 23 25.77 11.75 -14.45
N PHE A 24 25.02 12.09 -15.50
CA PHE A 24 24.51 13.43 -15.74
C PHE A 24 22.97 13.41 -15.76
N THR A 25 22.33 14.32 -15.05
CA THR A 25 20.86 14.42 -14.98
C THR A 25 20.39 15.87 -14.94
N GLU A 26 19.21 16.13 -15.49
CA GLU A 26 18.52 17.42 -15.41
C GLU A 26 17.56 17.51 -14.20
N ASN A 27 17.15 16.36 -13.65
CA ASN A 27 16.27 16.30 -12.49
C ASN A 27 16.71 15.20 -11.53
N ILE A 28 17.24 15.61 -10.38
CA ILE A 28 17.72 14.65 -9.38
C ILE A 28 16.57 13.97 -8.63
N GLN A 29 15.43 14.64 -8.44
CA GLN A 29 14.39 14.15 -7.54
C GLN A 29 13.70 12.89 -8.09
N SER A 30 13.45 12.86 -9.39
CA SER A 30 12.84 11.70 -10.07
C SER A 30 13.83 10.57 -10.33
N ALA A 31 15.12 10.86 -10.37
CA ALA A 31 16.17 9.90 -10.72
C ALA A 31 17.01 9.45 -9.52
N LEU A 32 16.74 9.94 -8.31
CA LEU A 32 17.62 9.74 -7.15
C LEU A 32 17.82 8.26 -6.81
N GLU A 33 16.74 7.47 -6.84
CA GLU A 33 16.80 6.03 -6.56
C GLU A 33 17.68 5.27 -7.58
N PHE A 34 17.55 5.62 -8.87
CA PHE A 34 18.38 5.03 -9.92
C PHE A 34 19.84 5.45 -9.81
N ILE A 35 20.09 6.75 -9.57
CA ILE A 35 21.44 7.30 -9.41
C ILE A 35 22.13 6.63 -8.23
N ASP A 36 21.45 6.50 -7.10
CA ASP A 36 22.06 5.96 -5.89
C ASP A 36 22.39 4.47 -6.04
N ARG A 37 21.53 3.69 -6.70
CA ARG A 37 21.77 2.28 -6.99
C ARG A 37 22.88 2.04 -8.01
N SER A 38 22.88 2.83 -9.08
CA SER A 38 23.75 2.58 -10.24
C SER A 38 25.13 3.24 -10.12
N LEU A 39 25.30 4.28 -9.30
CA LEU A 39 26.57 4.98 -9.13
C LEU A 39 27.46 4.29 -8.08
N LYS A 40 28.70 4.00 -8.46
CA LYS A 40 29.72 3.44 -7.55
C LYS A 40 30.08 4.41 -6.42
N VAL A 41 30.53 3.88 -5.28
CA VAL A 41 31.14 4.71 -4.23
C VAL A 41 32.37 5.42 -4.81
N GLY A 42 32.44 6.74 -4.65
CA GLY A 42 33.45 7.58 -5.28
C GLY A 42 33.09 8.07 -6.70
N GLY A 43 32.00 7.55 -7.29
CA GLY A 43 31.45 8.05 -8.54
C GLY A 43 30.88 9.46 -8.41
N THR A 44 30.73 10.15 -9.55
CA THR A 44 30.33 11.56 -9.58
C THR A 44 29.03 11.76 -10.36
N VAL A 45 28.08 12.49 -9.79
CA VAL A 45 26.86 12.92 -10.48
C VAL A 45 26.88 14.42 -10.73
N ALA A 46 26.59 14.82 -11.96
CA ALA A 46 26.38 16.20 -12.36
C ALA A 46 24.89 16.45 -12.60
N VAL A 47 24.35 17.47 -11.93
CA VAL A 47 22.93 17.81 -11.92
C VAL A 47 22.75 19.23 -12.45
N GLN A 48 22.05 19.37 -13.56
CA GLN A 48 21.67 20.66 -14.13
C GLN A 48 20.22 20.99 -13.79
N GLN A 49 20.01 21.84 -12.78
CA GLN A 49 18.69 22.27 -12.34
C GLN A 49 18.24 23.50 -13.15
N LEU A 50 17.22 23.33 -13.99
CA LEU A 50 16.63 24.43 -14.79
C LEU A 50 15.81 25.41 -13.93
N ASP A 51 15.07 24.93 -12.94
CA ASP A 51 14.26 25.78 -12.05
C ASP A 51 15.02 26.22 -10.80
N SER A 52 15.28 27.53 -10.72
CA SER A 52 15.97 28.19 -9.61
C SER A 52 15.13 28.36 -8.33
N SER A 53 13.83 28.03 -8.39
CA SER A 53 12.86 28.17 -7.30
C SER A 53 12.73 26.93 -6.40
N LEU A 54 13.23 25.77 -6.84
CA LEU A 54 13.16 24.53 -6.07
C LEU A 54 14.36 24.42 -5.12
N SER A 55 14.09 24.26 -3.82
CA SER A 55 15.13 24.00 -2.82
C SER A 55 15.80 22.66 -3.12
N PHE A 56 17.07 22.70 -3.54
CA PHE A 56 17.87 21.50 -3.75
C PHE A 56 18.15 20.80 -2.42
N ASN A 57 17.50 19.66 -2.20
CA ASN A 57 17.72 18.82 -1.02
C ASN A 57 18.91 17.89 -1.28
N LYS A 58 20.09 18.28 -0.80
CA LYS A 58 21.31 17.45 -0.92
C LYS A 58 21.15 16.17 -0.09
N PRO A 59 21.28 14.97 -0.68
CA PRO A 59 21.29 13.73 0.10
C PRO A 59 22.50 13.68 1.05
N SER A 60 22.36 13.02 2.19
CA SER A 60 23.40 12.96 3.23
C SER A 60 24.65 12.21 2.75
N ASN A 61 24.49 11.16 1.94
CA ASN A 61 25.56 10.30 1.42
C ASN A 61 26.34 10.88 0.22
N TYR A 62 26.01 12.11 -0.20
CA TYR A 62 26.70 12.82 -1.29
C TYR A 62 27.43 14.06 -0.78
N LYS A 63 28.62 14.32 -1.32
CA LYS A 63 29.37 15.56 -1.06
C LYS A 63 29.38 16.40 -2.32
N ILE A 64 28.92 17.65 -2.23
CA ILE A 64 29.07 18.61 -3.33
C ILE A 64 30.57 18.87 -3.51
N VAL A 65 31.08 18.58 -4.70
CA VAL A 65 32.48 18.82 -5.09
C VAL A 65 32.61 20.07 -5.95
N TYR A 66 31.55 20.44 -6.68
CA TYR A 66 31.52 21.65 -7.47
C TYR A 66 30.12 22.22 -7.51
N PHE A 67 30.02 23.55 -7.47
CA PHE A 67 28.78 24.27 -7.62
C PHE A 67 29.03 25.53 -8.44
N ARG A 68 28.19 25.76 -9.44
CA ARG A 68 28.21 27.01 -10.21
C ARG A 68 26.81 27.43 -10.62
N LYS A 69 26.52 28.70 -10.40
CA LYS A 69 25.29 29.33 -10.86
C LYS A 69 25.50 29.88 -12.28
N PHE A 70 24.65 29.45 -13.20
CA PHE A 70 24.46 30.07 -14.52
C PHE A 70 22.98 30.49 -14.64
N ASN A 71 22.41 30.49 -15.85
CA ASN A 71 20.96 30.55 -16.05
C ASN A 71 20.25 29.29 -15.50
N SER A 72 20.97 28.18 -15.39
CA SER A 72 20.59 26.96 -14.67
C SER A 72 21.66 26.66 -13.61
N ASN A 73 21.26 26.12 -12.46
CA ASN A 73 22.20 25.79 -11.39
C ASN A 73 22.86 24.44 -11.69
N LEU A 74 24.19 24.40 -11.76
CA LEU A 74 24.96 23.18 -11.96
C LEU A 74 25.57 22.73 -10.63
N PHE A 75 25.20 21.53 -10.19
CA PHE A 75 25.76 20.86 -9.03
C PHE A 75 26.55 19.64 -9.48
N VAL A 76 27.75 19.46 -8.97
CA VAL A 76 28.49 18.21 -9.13
C VAL A 76 28.74 17.65 -7.75
N MET A 77 28.35 16.39 -7.55
CA MET A 77 28.44 15.70 -6.28
C MET A 77 29.15 14.38 -6.44
N LYS A 78 29.95 14.04 -5.44
CA LYS A 78 30.61 12.75 -5.33
C LYS A 78 29.90 11.89 -4.29
N LYS A 79 29.60 10.64 -4.64
CA LYS A 79 29.07 9.64 -3.71
C LYS A 79 30.17 9.28 -2.71
N VAL A 80 29.94 9.51 -1.43
CA VAL A 80 30.95 9.30 -0.38
C VAL A 80 30.83 7.91 0.21
N GLU A 81 29.58 7.47 0.40
CA GLU A 81 29.24 6.18 0.97
C GLU A 81 28.06 5.62 0.17
N ASN A 82 27.96 4.29 0.09
CA ASN A 82 26.67 3.70 -0.23
C ASN A 82 25.70 4.20 0.82
N ALA A 83 24.52 4.65 0.40
CA ALA A 83 23.48 4.91 1.37
C ALA A 83 23.40 3.65 2.24
N GLN A 84 23.69 3.79 3.55
CA GLN A 84 23.03 2.90 4.49
C GLN A 84 21.59 2.87 4.02
N PRO A 85 20.93 1.70 3.91
CA PRO A 85 19.51 1.70 3.65
C PRO A 85 18.93 2.55 4.76
N ILE A 86 18.68 3.84 4.45
CA ILE A 86 17.69 4.64 5.11
C ILE A 86 16.54 3.65 5.07
N PRO A 87 16.03 3.19 6.23
CA PRO A 87 14.85 2.35 6.20
C PRO A 87 13.88 3.23 5.46
N SER A 88 13.68 2.91 4.18
CA SER A 88 12.89 3.71 3.29
C SER A 88 11.61 3.82 4.08
N SER A 89 11.13 5.03 4.31
CA SER A 89 9.79 5.25 4.84
C SER A 89 8.75 4.83 3.78
N GLN A 90 9.07 3.77 3.04
CA GLN A 90 8.28 2.99 2.14
C GLN A 90 8.19 1.61 2.76
N ARG A 91 6.96 1.11 2.81
CA ARG A 91 6.59 -0.21 3.31
C ARG A 91 7.73 -1.20 3.11
N ARG A 92 8.17 -1.83 4.19
CA ARG A 92 9.12 -2.96 4.11
C ARG A 92 8.55 -4.12 3.28
N LEU A 93 7.25 -4.10 2.95
CA LEU A 93 6.55 -4.96 2.00
C LEU A 93 6.55 -4.45 0.54
N LEU A 94 6.80 -3.16 0.28
CA LEU A 94 6.88 -2.55 -1.06
C LEU A 94 8.32 -2.22 -1.48
N GLY A 95 9.32 -2.47 -0.64
CA GLY A 95 10.73 -2.41 -1.05
C GLY A 95 11.01 -3.37 -2.21
N TYR A 96 11.94 -2.98 -3.09
CA TYR A 96 12.23 -3.63 -4.37
C TYR A 96 12.47 -5.15 -4.24
N ASN A 97 13.08 -5.62 -3.14
CA ASN A 97 13.34 -7.04 -2.86
C ASN A 97 12.15 -7.79 -2.23
N THR A 98 11.29 -7.11 -1.48
CA THR A 98 10.07 -7.68 -0.88
C THR A 98 8.89 -7.67 -1.83
N SER A 99 8.91 -6.84 -2.88
CA SER A 99 7.85 -6.81 -3.89
C SER A 99 7.75 -8.15 -4.64
N GLU A 100 8.87 -8.78 -5.00
CA GLU A 100 8.82 -10.08 -5.68
C GLU A 100 8.39 -11.21 -4.74
N ALA A 101 8.92 -11.26 -3.52
CA ALA A 101 8.49 -12.21 -2.50
C ALA A 101 7.01 -12.02 -2.12
N LYS A 102 6.55 -10.77 -2.00
CA LYS A 102 5.14 -10.42 -1.78
C LYS A 102 4.30 -10.86 -2.97
N ARG A 103 4.68 -10.56 -4.21
CA ARG A 103 3.97 -11.02 -5.41
C ARG A 103 3.92 -12.55 -5.49
N ALA A 104 4.98 -13.23 -5.10
CA ALA A 104 5.02 -14.69 -5.01
C ALA A 104 4.10 -15.21 -3.88
N ALA A 105 4.04 -14.53 -2.75
CA ALA A 105 3.10 -14.85 -1.66
C ALA A 105 1.64 -14.59 -2.07
N LEU A 106 1.36 -13.50 -2.78
CA LEU A 106 0.04 -13.17 -3.31
C LEU A 106 -0.46 -14.23 -4.29
N LYS A 107 0.44 -14.86 -5.06
CA LYS A 107 0.10 -16.02 -5.92
C LYS A 107 -0.25 -17.28 -5.11
N LYS A 108 0.20 -17.39 -3.86
CA LYS A 108 -0.07 -18.54 -2.96
C LYS A 108 -1.33 -18.38 -2.11
N LEU A 109 -1.95 -17.19 -2.13
CA LEU A 109 -3.24 -16.92 -1.48
C LEU A 109 -4.31 -17.90 -1.96
N GLU A 110 -5.39 -18.03 -1.18
CA GLU A 110 -6.52 -18.85 -1.58
C GLU A 110 -7.14 -18.37 -2.91
N ASP A 111 -7.67 -19.33 -3.66
CA ASP A 111 -8.40 -19.04 -4.89
C ASP A 111 -9.70 -18.32 -4.57
N VAL A 112 -10.02 -17.32 -5.40
CA VAL A 112 -11.25 -16.54 -5.26
C VAL A 112 -12.43 -17.44 -5.63
N LEU A 113 -13.47 -17.49 -4.80
CA LEU A 113 -14.69 -18.20 -5.14
C LEU A 113 -15.37 -17.50 -6.32
N LEU A 114 -15.69 -18.25 -7.37
CA LEU A 114 -16.41 -17.72 -8.54
C LEU A 114 -17.92 -17.58 -8.31
N GLU A 115 -18.43 -18.19 -7.23
CA GLU A 115 -19.81 -18.07 -6.80
C GLU A 115 -19.89 -17.74 -5.31
N PRO A 116 -20.86 -16.91 -4.89
CA PRO A 116 -21.08 -16.63 -3.48
C PRO A 116 -21.53 -17.90 -2.73
N PRO A 117 -20.99 -18.17 -1.53
CA PRO A 117 -21.44 -19.26 -0.67
C PRO A 117 -22.95 -19.18 -0.42
N ARG A 118 -23.64 -20.31 -0.56
CA ARG A 118 -25.05 -20.41 -0.20
C ARG A 118 -25.19 -20.28 1.32
N ALA A 119 -26.03 -19.36 1.79
CA ALA A 119 -26.23 -19.12 3.21
C ALA A 119 -26.71 -20.36 3.99
N SER A 120 -27.36 -21.33 3.32
CA SER A 120 -27.87 -22.56 3.91
C SER A 120 -26.82 -23.67 4.12
N SER A 121 -25.62 -23.57 3.52
CA SER A 121 -24.65 -24.69 3.54
C SER A 121 -23.68 -24.67 4.72
N GLY A 122 -23.70 -23.65 5.60
CA GLY A 122 -22.74 -23.54 6.72
C GLY A 122 -21.27 -23.43 6.28
N THR A 123 -21.03 -23.21 4.99
CA THR A 123 -19.71 -23.28 4.37
C THR A 123 -18.84 -22.06 4.69
N SER A 124 -19.41 -20.94 5.16
CA SER A 124 -18.64 -19.75 5.57
C SER A 124 -17.55 -20.07 6.61
N ARG A 125 -17.88 -20.92 7.60
CA ARG A 125 -16.93 -21.40 8.61
C ARG A 125 -15.81 -22.27 8.04
N THR A 126 -16.07 -22.96 6.93
CA THR A 126 -15.07 -23.79 6.24
C THR A 126 -14.11 -22.93 5.44
N TYR A 127 -14.58 -21.81 4.87
CA TYR A 127 -13.72 -20.88 4.13
C TYR A 127 -12.79 -20.09 5.05
N LEU A 128 -13.26 -19.67 6.23
CA LEU A 128 -12.40 -19.03 7.24
C LEU A 128 -11.20 -19.91 7.63
N LYS A 129 -11.37 -21.24 7.65
CA LYS A 129 -10.28 -22.18 7.93
C LYS A 129 -9.30 -22.38 6.79
N ARG A 130 -9.63 -21.92 5.58
CA ARG A 130 -8.80 -22.04 4.36
C ARG A 130 -8.03 -20.76 4.05
N THR A 131 -8.37 -19.65 4.72
CA THR A 131 -7.69 -18.36 4.56
C THR A 131 -6.21 -18.52 4.90
N LYS A 132 -5.34 -18.10 3.99
CA LYS A 132 -3.89 -18.13 4.21
C LYS A 132 -3.42 -16.72 4.50
N TYR A 133 -3.10 -16.44 5.76
CA TYR A 133 -2.74 -15.10 6.18
C TYR A 133 -1.39 -14.67 5.61
N LEU A 134 -1.27 -13.37 5.30
CA LEU A 134 -0.05 -12.81 4.73
C LEU A 134 1.21 -13.04 5.61
N PRO A 135 1.16 -12.90 6.96
CA PRO A 135 2.32 -13.16 7.82
C PRO A 135 2.79 -14.62 7.72
N ASP A 136 1.86 -15.57 7.59
CA ASP A 136 2.18 -17.00 7.50
C ASP A 136 2.80 -17.35 6.15
N LEU A 137 2.35 -16.70 5.07
CA LEU A 137 2.88 -16.91 3.72
C LEU A 137 4.29 -16.34 3.54
N LEU A 138 4.61 -15.25 4.23
CA LEU A 138 5.91 -14.60 4.20
C LEU A 138 6.88 -15.12 5.27
N GLY A 139 6.36 -15.85 6.27
CA GLY A 139 7.15 -16.19 7.47
C GLY A 139 7.56 -14.95 8.26
N ASP A 140 6.78 -13.87 8.19
CA ASP A 140 7.07 -12.60 8.84
C ASP A 140 6.71 -12.69 10.33
N SER A 141 7.64 -12.33 11.21
CA SER A 141 7.40 -12.29 12.66
C SER A 141 6.51 -11.12 13.08
N LEU A 142 6.25 -10.16 12.17
CA LEU A 142 5.58 -8.90 12.42
C LEU A 142 6.29 -7.98 13.42
N GLU A 143 7.31 -8.42 14.14
CA GLU A 143 8.03 -7.66 15.17
C GLU A 143 8.71 -6.41 14.61
N SER A 144 9.10 -6.45 13.33
CA SER A 144 9.84 -5.37 12.70
C SER A 144 9.04 -4.12 12.36
N TYR A 145 7.70 -4.19 12.38
CA TYR A 145 6.84 -3.02 12.17
C TYR A 145 6.75 -2.20 13.46
N THR A 146 6.86 -0.88 13.31
CA THR A 146 6.78 0.08 14.43
C THR A 146 5.41 0.04 15.11
N ARG A 147 4.35 -0.22 14.31
CA ARG A 147 2.97 -0.29 14.75
C ARG A 147 2.20 -1.28 13.88
N ARG A 148 1.21 -1.93 14.51
CA ARG A 148 0.32 -2.91 13.88
C ARG A 148 -1.11 -2.48 14.12
N VAL A 149 -1.87 -2.33 13.05
CA VAL A 149 -3.19 -1.71 13.11
C VAL A 149 -4.20 -2.63 12.47
N PHE A 150 -5.31 -2.83 13.16
CA PHE A 150 -6.52 -3.45 12.61
C PHE A 150 -7.60 -2.39 12.45
N ILE A 151 -8.19 -2.29 11.27
CA ILE A 151 -9.24 -1.30 10.96
C ILE A 151 -10.50 -2.04 10.50
N ASP A 152 -11.58 -1.96 11.28
CA ASP A 152 -12.91 -2.42 10.89
C ASP A 152 -13.72 -1.24 10.33
N VAL A 153 -14.03 -1.29 9.04
CA VAL A 153 -14.85 -0.31 8.35
C VAL A 153 -16.18 -0.93 7.94
N GLY A 154 -17.26 -0.37 8.45
CA GLY A 154 -18.61 -0.87 8.20
C GLY A 154 -19.70 0.17 8.37
N LEU A 155 -20.89 -0.18 7.89
CA LEU A 155 -22.09 0.64 8.03
C LEU A 155 -22.61 0.61 9.48
N ARG A 156 -23.13 1.76 9.93
CA ARG A 156 -23.89 1.86 11.20
C ARG A 156 -25.03 0.84 11.24
N ASN A 157 -25.18 0.17 12.38
CA ASN A 157 -26.27 -0.78 12.72
C ASN A 157 -26.13 -2.24 12.21
N LYS A 158 -24.93 -2.70 11.86
CA LYS A 158 -24.64 -4.16 11.86
C LYS A 158 -23.91 -4.49 13.15
N ASP A 159 -24.42 -5.49 13.87
CA ASP A 159 -24.01 -5.86 15.23
C ASP A 159 -22.49 -5.79 15.45
N GLY A 160 -22.14 -4.88 16.35
CA GLY A 160 -20.89 -4.17 16.36
C GLY A 160 -19.70 -4.87 17.00
N ASP A 161 -19.64 -6.20 17.01
CA ASP A 161 -18.58 -6.94 17.70
C ASP A 161 -18.00 -8.12 16.89
N SER A 162 -18.58 -8.47 15.74
CA SER A 162 -18.20 -9.68 15.01
C SER A 162 -16.77 -9.60 14.44
N ALA A 163 -16.39 -8.52 13.78
CA ALA A 163 -15.10 -8.44 13.09
C ALA A 163 -13.92 -8.34 14.07
N THR A 164 -14.01 -7.49 15.09
CA THR A 164 -12.98 -7.35 16.13
C THR A 164 -12.83 -8.63 16.95
N THR A 165 -13.96 -9.22 17.38
CA THR A 165 -13.94 -10.51 18.10
C THR A 165 -13.41 -11.63 17.23
N TRP A 166 -13.75 -11.65 15.95
CA TRP A 166 -13.19 -12.60 14.99
C TRP A 166 -11.68 -12.42 14.84
N PHE A 167 -11.20 -11.18 14.71
CA PHE A 167 -9.79 -10.88 14.50
C PHE A 167 -8.95 -11.41 15.67
N LEU A 168 -9.37 -11.12 16.91
CA LEU A 168 -8.70 -11.61 18.11
C LEU A 168 -8.67 -13.14 18.22
N LYS A 169 -9.66 -13.84 17.66
CA LYS A 169 -9.79 -15.30 17.74
C LYS A 169 -9.11 -16.05 16.59
N ASN A 170 -9.05 -15.46 15.40
CA ASN A 170 -8.68 -16.17 14.17
C ASN A 170 -7.40 -15.64 13.52
N TYR A 171 -7.08 -14.36 13.69
CA TYR A 171 -5.92 -13.77 13.04
C TYR A 171 -4.61 -14.13 13.77
N PRO A 172 -3.53 -14.52 13.06
CA PRO A 172 -2.26 -14.90 13.67
C PRO A 172 -1.49 -13.66 14.13
N THR A 173 -1.86 -13.11 15.30
CA THR A 173 -1.22 -11.91 15.88
C THR A 173 0.17 -12.15 16.43
N ARG A 174 0.61 -13.41 16.58
CA ARG A 174 1.92 -13.80 17.14
C ARG A 174 2.17 -13.25 18.56
N ASN A 175 1.10 -13.11 19.36
CA ASN A 175 1.11 -12.48 20.70
C ASN A 175 1.54 -11.00 20.69
N LEU A 176 1.54 -10.35 19.53
CA LEU A 176 1.82 -8.92 19.41
C LEU A 176 0.55 -8.10 19.58
N LYS A 177 0.72 -6.87 20.08
CA LYS A 177 -0.40 -5.94 20.25
C LYS A 177 -0.77 -5.30 18.91
N PHE A 178 -2.06 -5.28 18.63
CA PHE A 178 -2.67 -4.57 17.50
C PHE A 178 -3.53 -3.43 18.04
N GLU A 179 -3.37 -2.24 17.46
CA GLU A 179 -4.28 -1.13 17.69
C GLU A 179 -5.51 -1.29 16.82
N MET A 180 -6.70 -1.28 17.42
CA MET A 180 -7.94 -1.57 16.72
C MET A 180 -8.76 -0.29 16.55
N TYR A 181 -9.10 0.03 15.31
CA TYR A 181 -9.96 1.16 14.94
C TYR A 181 -11.25 0.64 14.36
N LYS A 182 -12.38 1.19 14.83
CA LYS A 182 -13.69 0.96 14.25
C LYS A 182 -14.19 2.25 13.62
N ILE A 183 -14.36 2.25 12.32
CA ILE A 183 -14.76 3.43 11.55
C ILE A 183 -16.12 3.16 10.92
N GLU A 184 -17.09 3.96 11.31
CA GLU A 184 -18.45 3.87 10.80
C GLU A 184 -18.60 4.75 9.55
N THR A 185 -19.05 4.18 8.44
CA THR A 185 -19.36 4.95 7.22
C THR A 185 -20.83 5.36 7.21
N LEU A 186 -21.10 6.63 6.90
CA LEU A 186 -22.45 7.15 6.70
C LEU A 186 -22.90 6.83 5.27
N THR A 187 -24.06 6.22 5.13
CA THR A 187 -24.76 6.11 3.85
C THR A 187 -25.18 7.50 3.38
N LYS A 188 -25.10 7.77 2.07
CA LYS A 188 -25.46 9.07 1.45
C LYS A 188 -26.89 9.58 1.73
N ASP A 189 -27.77 8.76 2.33
CA ASP A 189 -29.17 9.10 2.58
C ASP A 189 -29.50 9.59 4.00
N SER A 190 -28.53 9.65 4.93
CA SER A 190 -28.80 10.14 6.29
C SER A 190 -28.32 11.60 6.46
N THR A 191 -29.06 12.53 5.88
CA THR A 191 -29.03 13.93 6.33
C THR A 191 -29.73 14.02 7.69
N LYS A 192 -29.12 14.77 8.61
CA LYS A 192 -29.59 15.19 9.95
C LYS A 192 -29.38 14.19 11.10
N LYS A 193 -28.18 14.22 11.69
CA LYS A 193 -27.96 14.56 13.12
C LYS A 193 -26.47 14.53 13.48
N GLU A 194 -26.08 15.50 14.30
CA GLU A 194 -24.72 15.92 14.66
C GLU A 194 -23.92 14.84 15.42
N VAL A 195 -22.76 14.45 14.87
CA VAL A 195 -21.67 13.67 15.53
C VAL A 195 -20.33 14.14 14.89
N PRO A 196 -19.19 14.17 15.62
CA PRO A 196 -18.06 15.08 15.36
C PRO A 196 -17.44 15.08 13.96
N GLN A 197 -17.25 16.31 13.48
CA GLN A 197 -16.83 16.73 12.14
C GLN A 197 -15.32 16.54 11.86
N THR A 198 -14.82 15.31 11.81
CA THR A 198 -13.43 15.08 11.32
C THR A 198 -13.27 13.99 10.26
N ALA A 199 -14.30 13.17 10.00
CA ALA A 199 -14.28 12.13 8.96
C ALA A 199 -15.14 12.47 7.72
N VAL A 200 -15.95 13.53 7.78
CA VAL A 200 -16.97 13.82 6.75
C VAL A 200 -16.40 14.54 5.53
N GLU A 201 -15.25 15.22 5.63
CA GLU A 201 -14.71 16.00 4.50
C GLU A 201 -13.62 15.32 3.66
N THR A 202 -13.08 14.15 4.05
CA THR A 202 -11.96 13.52 3.29
C THR A 202 -12.13 12.01 2.98
N GLY A 203 -13.23 11.39 3.43
CA GLY A 203 -13.51 9.97 3.19
C GLY A 203 -12.46 9.01 3.79
N MET A 204 -12.66 7.69 3.63
CA MET A 204 -11.76 6.68 4.20
C MET A 204 -10.32 6.79 3.66
N SER A 205 -10.17 7.18 2.39
CA SER A 205 -8.87 7.42 1.77
C SER A 205 -8.08 8.53 2.48
N GLY A 206 -8.73 9.64 2.81
CA GLY A 206 -8.10 10.73 3.55
C GLY A 206 -7.76 10.33 4.98
N TRP A 207 -8.64 9.57 5.62
CA TRP A 207 -8.39 9.06 6.96
C TRP A 207 -7.14 8.18 7.00
N LEU A 208 -6.97 7.25 6.06
CA LEU A 208 -5.76 6.39 6.00
C LEU A 208 -4.49 7.23 5.84
N ARG A 209 -4.49 8.17 4.90
CA ARG A 209 -3.31 9.02 4.64
C ARG A 209 -2.89 9.86 5.84
N LYS A 210 -3.82 10.18 6.73
CA LYS A 210 -3.56 11.00 7.93
C LYS A 210 -3.15 10.15 9.14
N ASN A 211 -3.65 8.93 9.26
CA ASN A 211 -3.54 8.12 10.48
C ASN A 211 -2.63 6.89 10.35
N VAL A 212 -2.30 6.50 9.11
CA VAL A 212 -1.47 5.33 8.80
C VAL A 212 -0.22 5.78 8.07
N LYS A 213 0.92 5.25 8.50
CA LYS A 213 2.21 5.46 7.83
C LYS A 213 2.63 4.22 7.06
N GLU A 214 3.58 4.40 6.14
CA GLU A 214 4.05 3.31 5.28
C GLU A 214 4.84 2.24 6.06
N GLU A 215 5.48 2.59 7.17
CA GLU A 215 6.19 1.63 8.03
C GLU A 215 5.28 0.76 8.92
N GLU A 216 3.97 0.97 8.90
CA GLU A 216 3.01 0.28 9.76
C GLU A 216 2.37 -0.92 9.04
N TYR A 217 2.16 -2.00 9.79
CA TYR A 217 1.45 -3.18 9.28
C TYR A 217 -0.05 -2.99 9.46
N VAL A 218 -0.79 -2.97 8.35
CA VAL A 218 -2.22 -2.65 8.36
C VAL A 218 -3.05 -3.80 7.83
N VAL A 219 -3.90 -4.32 8.72
CA VAL A 219 -4.97 -5.25 8.39
C VAL A 219 -6.29 -4.50 8.41
N MET A 220 -7.08 -4.63 7.35
CA MET A 220 -8.34 -3.92 7.23
C MET A 220 -9.46 -4.88 6.88
N LYS A 221 -10.64 -4.65 7.45
CA LYS A 221 -11.89 -5.25 7.00
C LYS A 221 -12.79 -4.12 6.50
N ALA A 222 -13.29 -4.23 5.27
CA ALA A 222 -14.08 -3.15 4.67
C ALA A 222 -15.10 -3.65 3.64
N GLU A 223 -16.18 -2.89 3.49
CA GLU A 223 -17.17 -3.13 2.44
C GLU A 223 -16.67 -2.65 1.06
N ALA A 224 -17.10 -3.35 0.01
CA ALA A 224 -16.59 -3.13 -1.34
C ALA A 224 -16.84 -1.73 -1.93
N GLU A 225 -17.84 -0.99 -1.43
CA GLU A 225 -18.09 0.41 -1.84
C GLU A 225 -16.97 1.34 -1.36
N VAL A 226 -16.49 1.15 -0.12
CA VAL A 226 -15.41 1.95 0.47
C VAL A 226 -14.07 1.65 -0.21
N VAL A 227 -13.83 0.37 -0.48
CA VAL A 227 -12.56 -0.10 -1.06
C VAL A 227 -12.38 0.42 -2.49
N GLU A 228 -13.44 0.54 -3.29
CA GLU A 228 -13.34 1.11 -4.63
C GLU A 228 -12.78 2.53 -4.66
N ASP A 229 -13.22 3.37 -3.72
CA ASP A 229 -12.74 4.74 -3.62
C ASP A 229 -11.29 4.78 -3.16
N MET A 230 -10.87 3.83 -2.31
CA MET A 230 -9.47 3.67 -1.90
C MET A 230 -8.55 3.17 -3.00
N VAL A 231 -9.05 2.31 -3.90
CA VAL A 231 -8.31 1.87 -5.09
C VAL A 231 -8.12 3.04 -6.05
N LYS A 232 -9.17 3.82 -6.33
CA LYS A 232 -9.10 5.01 -7.19
C LYS A 232 -8.12 6.06 -6.65
N SER A 233 -8.14 6.29 -5.34
CA SER A 233 -7.26 7.28 -4.69
C SER A 233 -5.85 6.77 -4.43
N LYS A 234 -5.54 5.49 -4.75
CA LYS A 234 -4.30 4.78 -4.40
C LYS A 234 -4.01 4.68 -2.89
N ALA A 235 -4.94 5.10 -2.03
CA ALA A 235 -4.79 4.96 -0.57
C ALA A 235 -4.79 3.49 -0.13
N ILE A 236 -5.34 2.59 -0.95
CA ILE A 236 -5.34 1.14 -0.69
C ILE A 236 -3.92 0.55 -0.54
N ARG A 237 -2.90 1.23 -1.09
CA ARG A 237 -1.49 0.84 -0.93
C ARG A 237 -0.96 1.02 0.49
N LEU A 238 -1.74 1.63 1.39
CA LEU A 238 -1.50 1.72 2.83
C LEU A 238 -2.15 0.57 3.62
N VAL A 239 -2.72 -0.43 2.93
CA VAL A 239 -3.26 -1.66 3.54
C VAL A 239 -2.43 -2.85 3.07
N ASP A 240 -1.95 -3.69 3.99
CA ASP A 240 -1.17 -4.89 3.63
C ASP A 240 -2.09 -6.07 3.35
N GLU A 241 -3.07 -6.26 4.23
CA GLU A 241 -4.01 -7.36 4.19
C GLU A 241 -5.45 -6.85 4.36
N LEU A 242 -6.32 -7.25 3.45
CA LEU A 242 -7.69 -6.75 3.33
C LEU A 242 -8.69 -7.91 3.34
N PHE A 243 -9.62 -7.88 4.30
CA PHE A 243 -10.82 -8.71 4.32
C PHE A 243 -11.96 -7.94 3.66
N LEU A 244 -12.24 -8.28 2.40
CA LEU A 244 -13.22 -7.58 1.57
C LEU A 244 -14.61 -8.21 1.73
N GLU A 245 -15.53 -7.44 2.32
CA GLU A 245 -16.94 -7.81 2.39
C GLU A 245 -17.66 -7.29 1.14
N CYS A 246 -18.01 -8.22 0.23
CA CYS A 246 -18.78 -7.89 -0.98
C CYS A 246 -20.09 -8.67 -1.00
N LYS A 247 -21.21 -7.96 -0.83
CA LYS A 247 -22.55 -8.56 -0.85
C LYS A 247 -23.21 -8.35 -2.21
N PRO A 248 -23.32 -9.40 -3.06
CA PRO A 248 -24.06 -9.30 -4.31
C PRO A 248 -25.57 -9.29 -4.06
N LYS A 249 -26.32 -8.82 -5.06
CA LYS A 249 -27.80 -8.85 -5.06
C LYS A 249 -28.35 -10.26 -4.77
N GLY A 250 -29.38 -10.33 -3.93
CA GLY A 250 -30.25 -11.52 -3.79
C GLY A 250 -29.94 -12.49 -2.64
N LEU A 251 -28.82 -12.32 -1.92
CA LEU A 251 -28.47 -13.19 -0.77
C LEU A 251 -28.92 -12.68 0.60
N GLY A 252 -29.62 -11.54 0.65
CA GLY A 252 -30.22 -11.00 1.87
C GLY A 252 -31.60 -10.44 1.57
N GLY A 253 -32.64 -11.01 2.18
CA GLY A 253 -34.05 -10.65 1.99
C GLY A 253 -34.45 -9.28 2.53
N ARG A 254 -33.63 -8.23 2.36
CA ARG A 254 -33.99 -6.85 2.73
C ARG A 254 -33.72 -5.90 1.57
N LYS A 255 -34.73 -5.07 1.31
CA LYS A 255 -34.96 -4.24 0.12
C LYS A 255 -33.95 -3.12 -0.15
N ASN A 256 -32.84 -3.00 0.57
CA ASN A 256 -31.90 -1.91 0.35
C ASN A 256 -30.45 -2.32 0.59
N MET A 257 -29.58 -1.71 -0.23
CA MET A 257 -28.11 -1.65 -0.18
C MET A 257 -27.36 -2.65 -1.09
N SER A 258 -26.57 -2.09 -2.02
CA SER A 258 -25.75 -2.69 -3.10
C SER A 258 -26.50 -3.24 -4.33
N ARG A 259 -26.35 -2.55 -5.47
CA ARG A 259 -26.77 -2.99 -6.82
C ARG A 259 -25.77 -3.95 -7.48
N ARG A 260 -24.70 -4.34 -6.77
CA ARG A 260 -23.49 -4.94 -7.34
C ARG A 260 -23.70 -6.38 -7.80
N ALA A 261 -23.30 -6.68 -9.03
CA ALA A 261 -23.20 -8.04 -9.53
C ALA A 261 -21.95 -8.71 -8.94
N TYR A 262 -21.99 -10.03 -8.73
CA TYR A 262 -20.87 -10.72 -8.09
C TYR A 262 -19.56 -10.63 -8.90
N TRP A 263 -19.65 -10.61 -10.23
CA TRP A 263 -18.50 -10.41 -11.11
C TRP A 263 -17.80 -9.06 -10.89
N GLU A 264 -18.52 -8.01 -10.48
CA GLU A 264 -17.91 -6.72 -10.13
C GLU A 264 -17.06 -6.84 -8.85
N CYS A 265 -17.48 -7.69 -7.90
CA CYS A 265 -16.63 -8.05 -6.75
C CYS A 265 -15.37 -8.75 -7.22
N LEU A 266 -15.48 -9.76 -8.09
CA LEU A 266 -14.33 -10.52 -8.60
C LEU A 266 -13.33 -9.61 -9.35
N ALA A 267 -13.84 -8.67 -10.15
CA ALA A 267 -13.01 -7.66 -10.80
C ALA A 267 -12.28 -6.78 -9.78
N LEU A 268 -12.94 -6.39 -8.68
CA LEU A 268 -12.30 -5.63 -7.59
C LEU A 268 -11.22 -6.46 -6.88
N TYR A 269 -11.45 -7.76 -6.62
CA TYR A 269 -10.43 -8.67 -6.07
C TYR A 269 -9.18 -8.71 -6.94
N GLY A 270 -9.34 -8.85 -8.27
CA GLY A 270 -8.22 -8.83 -9.21
C GLY A 270 -7.41 -7.55 -9.11
N LYS A 271 -8.10 -6.39 -9.18
CA LYS A 271 -7.46 -5.08 -9.06
C LYS A 271 -6.68 -4.90 -7.75
N LEU A 272 -7.21 -5.40 -6.63
CA LEU A 272 -6.54 -5.32 -5.34
C LEU A 272 -5.25 -6.16 -5.29
N ARG A 273 -5.26 -7.35 -5.89
CA ARG A 273 -4.05 -8.18 -6.03
C ARG A 273 -3.02 -7.50 -6.93
N ASP A 274 -3.46 -6.83 -8.00
CA ASP A 274 -2.58 -6.08 -8.90
C ASP A 274 -1.92 -4.87 -8.20
N GLU A 275 -2.63 -4.22 -7.27
CA GLU A 275 -2.05 -3.18 -6.39
C GLU A 275 -1.13 -3.75 -5.29
N GLY A 276 -0.94 -5.07 -5.24
CA GLY A 276 -0.06 -5.73 -4.28
C GLY A 276 -0.64 -5.86 -2.88
N VAL A 277 -1.98 -5.89 -2.74
CA VAL A 277 -2.67 -6.09 -1.46
C VAL A 277 -3.09 -7.55 -1.30
N ALA A 278 -2.83 -8.14 -0.13
CA ALA A 278 -3.32 -9.48 0.19
C ALA A 278 -4.81 -9.40 0.50
N VAL A 279 -5.65 -9.89 -0.39
CA VAL A 279 -7.10 -9.74 -0.29
C VAL A 279 -7.79 -11.09 -0.08
N HIS A 280 -8.67 -11.13 0.92
CA HIS A 280 -9.43 -12.29 1.37
C HIS A 280 -10.93 -12.03 1.25
N GLN A 281 -11.68 -13.10 0.95
CA GLN A 281 -13.14 -13.00 0.89
C GLN A 281 -13.77 -13.06 2.28
N TRP A 282 -14.50 -12.01 2.65
CA TRP A 282 -15.23 -11.95 3.91
C TRP A 282 -16.71 -12.30 3.72
N TRP A 283 -17.17 -13.38 4.37
CA TRP A 283 -18.53 -13.92 4.22
C TRP A 283 -19.42 -13.83 5.48
N GLY A 284 -18.88 -13.38 6.61
CA GLY A 284 -19.61 -13.32 7.89
C GLY A 284 -19.42 -14.55 8.78
#